data_AF-A0A932F959-F1
#
_entry.id   AF-A0A932F959-F1
#
_cell.length_a   1.000
_cell.length_b   1.000
_cell.length_c   1.000
_cell.angle_alpha   90.00
_cell.angle_beta   90.00
_cell.angle_gamma   90.00
#
_symmetry.space_group_name_H-M   'P 1'
#
loop_
_entity.id
_entity.type
_entity.pdbx_description
1 polymer ?
#
loop_
_entity_poly.entity_id
_entity_poly.type
_entity_poly.pdbx_seq_one_letter_code
_entity_poly.pdbx_strand_id
1 'polypeptide(L)'
;MKLIRLAAELRALQTEAPGTDPCACGLGVYTGWTSLTEERWPAALMTQLATLRDPEIYEPTFEEYHPAGTRYDDPDAPVALAWFPYNRCDVWRCQACQRLVLRYTEFGGYYVDHRVRVLNTSLIVD
;
A
#
# COMPACT_ATOMS: atom_id res chain seq x y z
N MET A 1 -9.62 13.66 -1.54
CA MET A 1 -8.64 12.59 -1.76
C MET A 1 -8.66 12.23 -3.24
N LYS A 2 -7.51 12.05 -3.91
CA LYS A 2 -7.48 11.58 -5.32
C LYS A 2 -7.79 10.09 -5.36
N LEU A 3 -8.74 9.65 -6.18
CA LEU A 3 -8.95 8.24 -6.49
C LEU A 3 -8.03 7.83 -7.64
N ILE A 4 -7.36 6.68 -7.52
CA ILE A 4 -6.53 6.10 -8.58
C ILE A 4 -7.11 4.75 -8.98
N ARG A 5 -7.34 4.55 -10.29
CA ARG A 5 -7.85 3.29 -10.84
C ARG A 5 -6.88 2.64 -11.84
N LEU A 6 -5.92 3.39 -12.36
CA LEU A 6 -4.99 2.91 -13.38
C LEU A 6 -3.58 2.73 -12.82
N ALA A 7 -2.90 1.64 -13.24
CA ALA A 7 -1.51 1.36 -12.86
C ALA A 7 -0.57 2.52 -13.20
N ALA A 8 -0.76 3.14 -14.36
CA ALA A 8 0.05 4.28 -14.81
C ALA A 8 -0.07 5.49 -13.86
N GLU A 9 -1.25 5.76 -13.33
CA GLU A 9 -1.46 6.84 -12.36
C GLU A 9 -0.78 6.54 -11.02
N LEU A 10 -0.82 5.28 -10.57
CA LEU A 10 -0.13 4.86 -9.35
C LEU A 10 1.39 4.97 -9.51
N ARG A 11 1.94 4.52 -10.65
CA ARG A 11 3.37 4.69 -10.96
C ARG A 11 3.78 6.15 -10.98
N ALA A 12 2.94 7.02 -11.54
CA ALA A 12 3.21 8.46 -11.63
C ALA A 12 3.29 9.16 -10.26
N LEU A 13 2.79 8.55 -9.18
CA LEU A 13 2.98 9.10 -7.83
C LEU A 13 4.44 9.02 -7.35
N GLN A 14 5.29 8.17 -7.91
CA GLN A 14 6.71 8.11 -7.54
C GLN A 14 7.49 9.14 -8.36
N THR A 15 7.45 10.39 -7.92
CA THR A 15 8.07 11.53 -8.63
C THR A 15 9.57 11.65 -8.39
N GLU A 16 10.06 11.10 -7.28
CA GLU A 16 11.45 11.15 -6.84
C GLU A 16 11.91 9.76 -6.45
N ALA A 17 13.21 9.47 -6.55
CA ALA A 17 13.72 8.19 -6.06
C ALA A 17 13.57 8.12 -4.53
N PRO A 18 13.11 6.99 -3.97
CA PRO A 18 13.09 6.81 -2.52
C PRO A 18 14.51 6.80 -1.96
N GLY A 19 14.72 7.49 -0.84
CA GLY A 19 16.02 7.52 -0.16
C GLY A 19 16.47 6.11 0.25
N THR A 20 17.74 5.78 0.04
CA THR A 20 18.30 4.44 0.29
C THR A 20 18.65 4.20 1.75
N ASP A 21 18.92 5.27 2.51
CA ASP A 21 19.30 5.17 3.92
C ASP A 21 18.10 4.83 4.82
N PRO A 22 18.36 4.27 6.02
CA PRO A 22 17.34 4.09 7.04
C PRO A 22 16.66 5.43 7.36
N CYS A 23 15.35 5.49 7.16
CA CYS A 23 14.56 6.67 7.44
C CYS A 23 13.97 6.58 8.85
N ALA A 24 13.80 7.73 9.50
CA ALA A 24 13.09 7.84 10.78
C ALA A 24 11.63 7.30 10.74
N CYS A 25 11.02 7.18 9.55
CA CYS A 25 9.71 6.54 9.43
C CYS A 25 9.74 5.04 9.74
N GLY A 26 10.89 4.37 9.63
CA GLY A 26 11.04 2.94 9.91
C GLY A 26 10.29 2.00 8.95
N LEU A 27 9.55 2.53 7.97
CA LEU A 27 8.65 1.71 7.14
C LEU A 27 9.36 0.91 6.04
N GLY A 28 10.65 1.17 5.79
CA GLY A 28 11.42 0.53 4.70
C GLY A 28 11.53 -0.99 4.81
N VAL A 29 11.28 -1.57 5.98
CA VAL A 29 11.34 -3.02 6.22
C VAL A 29 10.07 -3.77 5.82
N TYR A 30 8.94 -3.09 5.64
CA TYR A 30 7.65 -3.73 5.34
C TYR A 30 7.49 -3.91 3.82
N THR A 31 8.28 -4.81 3.22
CA THR A 31 8.29 -5.03 1.77
C THR A 31 7.14 -5.93 1.27
N GLY A 32 6.64 -6.79 2.15
CA GLY A 32 5.36 -7.50 2.02
C GLY A 32 4.30 -6.91 2.94
N TRP A 33 3.06 -7.39 2.82
CA TRP A 33 1.99 -6.99 3.74
C TRP A 33 2.29 -7.46 5.17
N THR A 34 2.18 -6.55 6.13
CA THR A 34 2.50 -6.83 7.54
C THR A 34 1.60 -6.00 8.46
N SER A 35 1.22 -6.55 9.60
CA SER A 35 0.55 -5.79 10.67
C SER A 35 1.45 -4.70 11.22
N LEU A 36 0.91 -3.49 11.36
CA LEU A 36 1.57 -2.34 11.97
C LEU A 36 0.64 -1.78 13.03
N THR A 37 1.08 -1.75 14.28
CA THR A 37 0.31 -1.10 15.34
C THR A 37 0.26 0.41 15.10
N GLU A 38 -0.81 1.08 15.55
CA GLU A 38 -0.96 2.52 15.33
C GLU A 38 0.18 3.33 15.96
N GLU A 39 0.76 2.86 17.07
CA GLU A 39 1.90 3.54 17.73
C GLU A 39 3.17 3.52 16.87
N ARG A 40 3.30 2.55 15.97
CA ARG A 40 4.44 2.46 15.03
C ARG A 40 4.20 3.25 13.75
N TRP A 41 2.98 3.75 13.52
CA TRP A 41 2.69 4.57 12.35
C TRP A 41 3.29 5.97 12.51
N PRO A 42 4.23 6.39 11.63
CA PRO A 42 4.94 7.65 11.78
C PRO A 42 4.11 8.82 11.20
N ALA A 43 2.91 9.07 11.73
CA ALA A 43 1.92 9.98 11.16
C ALA A 43 2.49 11.37 10.78
N ALA A 44 3.37 11.93 11.60
CA ALA A 44 4.00 13.24 11.35
C ALA A 44 4.89 13.29 10.09
N LEU A 45 5.33 12.13 9.58
CA LEU A 45 6.15 12.03 8.37
C LEU A 45 5.35 11.57 7.15
N MET A 46 4.06 11.25 7.30
CA MET A 46 3.25 10.62 6.25
C MET A 46 2.21 11.59 5.69
N THR A 47 2.11 11.64 4.36
CA THR A 47 1.06 12.35 3.65
C THR A 47 0.28 11.39 2.80
N GLN A 48 -1.04 11.35 2.96
CA GLN A 48 -1.91 10.58 2.08
C GLN A 48 -2.02 11.30 0.74
N LEU A 49 -1.67 10.61 -0.35
CA LEU A 49 -1.70 11.17 -1.69
C LEU A 49 -2.97 10.78 -2.43
N ALA A 50 -3.43 9.56 -2.23
CA ALA A 50 -4.52 8.99 -2.97
C ALA A 50 -5.20 7.85 -2.19
N THR A 51 -6.31 7.39 -2.73
CA THR A 51 -6.96 6.14 -2.36
C THR A 51 -7.10 5.26 -3.59
N LEU A 52 -6.98 3.94 -3.40
CA LEU A 52 -7.33 2.90 -4.37
C LEU A 52 -8.73 2.34 -4.07
N ARG A 53 -9.32 2.70 -2.92
CA ARG A 53 -10.67 2.29 -2.53
C ARG A 53 -11.70 3.09 -3.32
N ASP A 54 -12.35 2.40 -4.25
CA ASP A 54 -13.42 2.97 -5.07
C ASP A 54 -14.69 3.23 -4.24
N PRO A 55 -15.11 4.47 -3.96
CA PRO A 55 -16.26 4.73 -3.11
C PRO A 55 -17.60 4.27 -3.72
N GLU A 56 -17.66 4.00 -5.02
CA GLU A 56 -18.87 3.55 -5.72
C GLU A 56 -19.09 2.04 -5.59
N ILE A 57 -18.04 1.29 -5.28
CA ILE A 57 -18.12 -0.15 -5.03
C ILE A 57 -18.43 -0.37 -3.56
N TYR A 58 -19.62 -0.88 -3.21
CA TYR A 58 -19.98 -1.13 -1.81
C TYR A 58 -19.04 -2.13 -1.13
N GLU A 59 -18.84 -3.29 -1.76
CA GLU A 59 -17.97 -4.37 -1.27
C GLU A 59 -16.95 -4.77 -2.34
N PRO A 60 -15.68 -4.35 -2.22
CA PRO A 60 -14.62 -4.79 -3.11
C PRO A 60 -14.39 -6.30 -2.98
N THR A 61 -13.97 -6.94 -4.07
CA THR A 61 -13.60 -8.35 -4.07
C THR A 61 -12.52 -8.65 -3.01
N PHE A 62 -12.58 -9.85 -2.45
CA PHE A 62 -11.53 -10.45 -1.60
C PHE A 62 -10.62 -11.38 -2.39
N GLU A 63 -10.83 -11.54 -3.70
CA GLU A 63 -9.96 -12.35 -4.54
C GLU A 63 -8.56 -11.73 -4.64
N GLU A 64 -7.55 -12.57 -4.53
CA GLU A 64 -6.14 -12.20 -4.66
C GLU A 64 -5.63 -12.52 -6.08
N TYR A 65 -4.71 -11.70 -6.58
CA TYR A 65 -4.09 -11.89 -7.90
C TYR A 65 -2.65 -12.37 -7.77
N HIS A 66 -2.43 -13.67 -7.97
CA HIS A 66 -1.12 -14.31 -7.86
C HIS A 66 -0.81 -15.28 -9.03
N PRO A 67 -0.68 -14.78 -10.27
CA PRO A 67 -0.47 -15.62 -11.46
C PRO A 67 0.84 -16.42 -11.42
N ALA A 68 1.84 -15.95 -10.66
CA ALA A 68 3.12 -16.61 -10.47
C ALA A 68 3.20 -17.43 -9.15
N GLY A 69 2.07 -17.61 -8.45
CA GLY A 69 2.02 -18.39 -7.21
C GLY A 69 2.68 -17.74 -5.98
N THR A 70 2.85 -16.41 -5.99
CA THR A 70 3.17 -15.66 -4.77
C THR A 70 2.01 -15.73 -3.77
N ARG A 71 2.28 -15.35 -2.53
CA ARG A 71 1.30 -15.27 -1.44
C ARG A 71 1.07 -13.81 -1.05
N TYR A 72 0.01 -13.58 -0.28
CA TYR A 72 -0.36 -12.28 0.26
C TYR A 72 0.81 -11.48 0.85
N ASP A 73 1.64 -12.09 1.70
CA ASP A 73 2.73 -11.42 2.42
C ASP A 73 4.07 -11.44 1.68
N ASP A 74 4.14 -12.02 0.48
CA ASP A 74 5.39 -12.12 -0.26
C ASP A 74 5.82 -10.73 -0.79
N PRO A 75 7.09 -10.32 -0.60
CA PRO A 75 7.60 -9.03 -1.09
C PRO A 75 7.46 -8.84 -2.60
N ASP A 76 7.46 -9.94 -3.36
CA ASP A 76 7.37 -9.98 -4.82
C ASP A 76 5.94 -10.16 -5.32
N ALA A 77 4.94 -10.15 -4.43
CA ALA A 77 3.53 -10.21 -4.82
C ALA A 77 3.16 -9.01 -5.72
N PRO A 78 2.45 -9.23 -6.84
CA PRO A 78 2.10 -8.16 -7.76
C PRO A 78 1.14 -7.16 -7.11
N VAL A 79 1.28 -5.88 -7.47
CA VAL A 79 0.40 -4.80 -7.02
C VAL A 79 -0.70 -4.60 -8.07
N ALA A 80 -1.82 -5.31 -7.89
CA ALA A 80 -2.94 -5.35 -8.82
C ALA A 80 -4.15 -4.59 -8.23
N LEU A 81 -4.39 -3.37 -8.72
CA LEU A 81 -5.28 -2.39 -8.06
C LEU A 81 -6.72 -2.86 -7.86
N ALA A 82 -7.24 -3.69 -8.77
CA ALA A 82 -8.62 -4.19 -8.72
C ALA A 82 -8.83 -5.32 -7.69
N TRP A 83 -7.75 -5.91 -7.18
CA TRP A 83 -7.77 -7.14 -6.37
C TRP A 83 -7.46 -6.86 -4.89
N PHE A 84 -7.78 -7.81 -4.04
CA PHE A 84 -7.43 -7.75 -2.63
C PHE A 84 -5.90 -7.87 -2.44
N PRO A 85 -5.31 -7.12 -1.50
CA PRO A 85 -5.92 -6.07 -0.67
C PRO A 85 -5.86 -4.65 -1.27
N TYR A 86 -5.29 -4.49 -2.46
CA TYR A 86 -5.00 -3.18 -3.07
C TYR A 86 -6.25 -2.34 -3.29
N ASN A 87 -7.37 -2.96 -3.68
CA ASN A 87 -8.68 -2.32 -3.86
C ASN A 87 -9.29 -1.70 -2.59
N ARG A 88 -8.61 -1.84 -1.45
CA ARG A 88 -8.99 -1.28 -0.14
C ARG A 88 -7.92 -0.34 0.43
N CYS A 89 -6.86 -0.07 -0.30
CA CYS A 89 -5.71 0.66 0.20
C CYS A 89 -5.81 2.17 0.00
N ASP A 90 -5.18 2.88 0.92
CA ASP A 90 -4.73 4.25 0.74
C ASP A 90 -3.25 4.29 0.38
N VAL A 91 -2.88 5.28 -0.43
CA VAL A 91 -1.50 5.50 -0.87
C VAL A 91 -0.91 6.67 -0.09
N TRP A 92 0.16 6.40 0.63
CA TRP A 92 0.86 7.35 1.49
C TRP A 92 2.27 7.58 0.99
N ARG A 93 2.82 8.77 1.27
CA ARG A 93 4.21 9.10 1.02
C ARG A 93 4.88 9.54 2.30
N CYS A 94 6.06 9.01 2.57
CA CYS A 94 6.94 9.58 3.59
C CYS A 94 7.58 10.85 3.05
N GLN A 95 7.37 11.99 3.71
CA GLN A 95 7.96 13.27 3.30
C GLN A 95 9.49 13.32 3.49
N ALA A 96 10.05 12.48 4.36
CA ALA A 96 11.49 12.46 4.64
C ALA A 96 12.29 11.59 3.66
N CYS A 97 11.76 10.44 3.23
CA CYS A 97 12.47 9.53 2.32
C CYS A 97 11.78 9.27 0.99
N GLN A 98 10.66 9.94 0.70
CA GLN A 98 9.89 9.83 -0.55
C GLN A 98 9.35 8.43 -0.89
N ARG A 99 9.49 7.44 0.00
CA ARG A 99 8.88 6.11 -0.18
C ARG A 99 7.37 6.22 -0.21
N LEU A 100 6.78 5.55 -1.19
CA LEU A 100 5.34 5.28 -1.22
C LEU A 100 5.03 4.03 -0.39
N VAL A 101 3.94 4.10 0.36
CA VAL A 101 3.47 3.03 1.24
C VAL A 101 1.97 2.85 1.01
N LEU A 102 1.55 1.61 0.84
CA LEU A 102 0.15 1.23 0.83
C LEU A 102 -0.26 0.86 2.25
N ARG A 103 -1.43 1.32 2.66
CA ARG A 103 -2.02 1.00 3.97
C ARG A 103 -3.49 0.68 3.81
N TYR A 104 -3.97 -0.36 4.47
CA TYR A 104 -5.40 -0.62 4.63
C TYR A 104 -5.68 -1.17 6.02
N THR A 105 -6.96 -1.24 6.38
CA THR A 105 -7.40 -1.82 7.64
C THR A 105 -8.20 -3.08 7.37
N GLU A 106 -7.76 -4.17 7.98
CA GLU A 106 -8.48 -5.44 8.02
C GLU A 106 -9.36 -5.47 9.27
N PHE A 107 -10.65 -5.72 9.06
CA PHE A 107 -11.64 -5.81 10.13
C PHE A 107 -12.03 -7.27 10.31
N GLY A 108 -11.77 -7.82 11.50
CA GLY A 108 -12.34 -9.07 11.96
C GLY A 108 -13.46 -8.83 12.97
N GLY A 109 -14.18 -9.88 13.35
CA GLY A 109 -15.29 -9.76 14.32
C GLY A 109 -14.90 -9.16 15.68
N TYR A 110 -13.61 -9.25 16.06
CA TYR A 110 -13.08 -8.75 17.35
C TYR A 110 -11.76 -8.00 17.23
N TYR A 111 -11.25 -7.75 16.03
CA TYR A 111 -9.95 -7.09 15.86
C TYR A 111 -9.98 -6.09 14.70
N VAL A 112 -9.15 -5.06 14.84
CA VAL A 112 -8.82 -4.08 13.81
C VAL A 112 -7.32 -4.21 13.60
N ASP A 113 -6.92 -4.64 12.40
CA ASP A 113 -5.51 -4.80 12.06
C ASP A 113 -5.13 -3.86 10.92
N HIS A 114 -4.20 -2.93 11.20
CA HIS A 114 -3.68 -2.05 10.17
C HIS A 114 -2.54 -2.74 9.45
N ARG A 115 -2.68 -2.91 8.14
CA ARG A 115 -1.69 -3.56 7.29
C ARG A 115 -0.97 -2.51 6.49
N VAL A 116 0.35 -2.66 6.37
CA VAL A 116 1.19 -1.78 5.55
C VAL A 116 2.08 -2.59 4.63
N ARG A 117 2.40 -1.99 3.48
CA ARG A 117 3.40 -2.49 2.53
C ARG A 117 4.05 -1.33 1.79
N VAL A 118 5.37 -1.32 1.66
CA VAL A 118 6.09 -0.38 0.79
C VAL A 118 5.70 -0.65 -0.67
N LEU A 119 5.33 0.39 -1.40
CA LEU A 119 5.01 0.28 -2.81
C LEU A 119 6.30 0.16 -3.63
N ASN A 120 6.54 -1.03 -4.19
CA ASN A 120 7.53 -1.22 -5.24
C ASN A 120 6.85 -1.00 -6.61
N THR A 121 7.20 0.09 -7.30
CA THR A 121 6.58 0.46 -8.58
C THR A 121 6.85 -0.52 -9.71
N SER A 122 7.89 -1.37 -9.60
CA SER A 122 8.18 -2.43 -10.57
C SER A 122 7.18 -3.60 -10.51
N LEU A 123 6.50 -3.79 -9.37
CA LEU A 123 5.53 -4.86 -9.16
C LEU A 123 4.09 -4.48 -9.53
N ILE A 124 3.84 -3.23 -9.90
CA ILE A 124 2.50 -2.79 -10.33
C ILE A 124 2.15 -3.49 -11.65
N VAL A 125 0.93 -4.01 -11.73
CA VAL A 125 0.35 -4.66 -12.92
C VAL A 125 -1.00 -4.00 -13.26
N ASP A 126 -1.44 -4.19 -14.51
CA ASP A 126 -2.76 -3.74 -15.00
C ASP A 126 -3.87 -4.75 -14.66
#